data_AF-A0A973SQN5-F1
#
_entry.id   AF-A0A973SQN5-F1
#
_cell.length_a   1.000
_cell.length_b   1.000
_cell.length_c   1.000
_cell.angle_alpha   90.00
_cell.angle_beta   90.00
_cell.angle_gamma   90.00
#
_symmetry.space_group_name_H-M   'P 1'
#
loop_
_entity.id
_entity.type
_entity.pdbx_description
1 polymer ?
#
loop_
_entity_poly.entity_id
_entity_poly.type
_entity_poly.pdbx_seq_one_letter_code
_entity_poly.pdbx_strand_id
1 'polypeptide(L)' 'PGTSGRAYEPEWELFDLAEDPWELRSVHDDPAYAGIRRELEAELAAIQAEIGDKPHVRAGA' A
#
# COMPACT_ATOMS: atom_id res chain seq x y z
N PRO A 1 -26.74 8.08 -4.84
CA PRO A 1 -25.94 7.27 -3.87
C PRO A 1 -24.70 6.69 -4.58
N GLY A 2 -23.49 7.09 -4.18
CA GLY A 2 -22.28 6.54 -4.82
C GLY A 2 -20.98 7.30 -4.57
N THR A 3 -21.03 8.56 -4.18
CA THR A 3 -19.84 9.30 -3.73
C THR A 3 -20.26 10.24 -2.62
N SER A 4 -20.14 9.80 -1.36
CA SER A 4 -20.10 10.76 -0.26
C SER A 4 -18.84 11.60 -0.40
N GLY A 5 -18.87 12.91 -0.12
CA GLY A 5 -17.67 13.74 -0.03
C GLY A 5 -16.75 13.42 1.16
N ARG A 6 -16.87 12.20 1.71
CA ARG A 6 -16.12 11.72 2.86
C ARG A 6 -14.81 11.13 2.36
N ALA A 7 -13.71 11.78 2.72
CA ALA A 7 -12.38 11.19 2.63
C ALA A 7 -12.14 10.28 3.84
N TYR A 8 -11.50 9.14 3.61
CA TYR A 8 -10.98 8.27 4.66
C TYR A 8 -9.47 8.43 4.73
N GLU A 9 -8.89 8.08 5.87
CA GLU A 9 -7.45 7.99 5.97
C GLU A 9 -6.93 6.92 5.00
N PRO A 10 -5.80 7.15 4.31
CA PRO A 10 -5.20 6.13 3.49
C PRO A 10 -4.70 4.98 4.37
N GLU A 11 -4.91 3.76 3.88
CA GLU A 11 -4.45 2.53 4.52
C GLU A 11 -3.55 1.78 3.54
N TRP A 12 -2.56 1.05 4.08
CA TRP A 12 -1.68 0.18 3.32
C TRP A 12 -2.04 -1.27 3.55
N GLU A 13 -1.96 -2.07 2.49
CA GLU A 13 -2.17 -3.51 2.53
C GLU A 13 -0.95 -4.23 1.93
N LEU A 14 -0.64 -5.38 2.49
CA LEU A 14 0.40 -6.27 2.00
C LEU A 14 -0.11 -7.69 2.11
N PHE A 15 -0.07 -8.45 1.01
CA PHE A 15 -0.55 -9.82 0.96
C PHE A 15 0.58 -10.77 0.60
N ASP A 16 0.61 -11.90 1.30
CA ASP A 16 1.44 -13.04 0.93
C ASP A 16 0.63 -13.93 0.00
N LEU A 17 0.82 -13.81 -1.31
CA LEU A 17 0.02 -14.56 -2.28
C LEU A 17 0.29 -16.07 -2.29
N ALA A 18 1.39 -16.53 -1.68
CA ALA A 18 1.68 -17.95 -1.55
C ALA A 18 0.83 -18.59 -0.44
N GLU A 19 0.68 -17.89 0.68
CA GLU A 19 -0.08 -18.35 1.85
C GLU A 19 -1.56 -17.88 1.82
N ASP A 20 -1.84 -16.76 1.18
CA ASP A 20 -3.16 -16.12 1.06
C ASP A 20 -3.47 -15.70 -0.39
N PRO A 21 -3.76 -16.68 -1.28
CA PRO A 21 -4.02 -16.43 -2.70
C PRO A 21 -5.33 -15.65 -2.96
N TRP A 22 -6.14 -15.42 -1.93
CA TRP A 22 -7.41 -14.70 -2.03
C TRP A 22 -7.35 -13.32 -1.36
N GLU A 23 -6.17 -12.90 -0.88
CA GLU A 23 -5.92 -11.56 -0.33
C GLU A 23 -6.91 -11.18 0.79
N LEU A 24 -7.27 -12.14 1.63
CA LEU A 24 -8.26 -11.95 2.69
C LEU A 24 -7.65 -11.37 3.96
N ARG A 25 -6.33 -11.44 4.12
CA ARG A 25 -5.62 -10.99 5.31
C ARG A 25 -4.39 -10.18 4.95
N SER A 26 -4.46 -8.88 5.19
CA SER A 26 -3.28 -8.01 5.16
C SER A 26 -2.29 -8.40 6.27
N VAL A 27 -1.02 -8.52 5.90
CA VAL A 27 0.14 -8.72 6.79
C VAL A 27 1.00 -7.46 6.90
N HIS A 28 0.49 -6.30 6.45
CA HIS A 28 1.25 -5.05 6.41
C HIS A 28 1.92 -4.68 7.74
N ASP A 29 1.19 -4.82 8.85
CA ASP A 29 1.67 -4.48 10.20
C ASP A 29 2.37 -5.64 10.91
N ASP A 30 2.51 -6.80 10.26
CA ASP A 30 3.22 -7.94 10.83
C ASP A 30 4.74 -7.66 10.81
N PRO A 31 5.42 -7.68 11.98
CA PRO A 31 6.86 -7.45 12.04
C PRO A 31 7.68 -8.47 11.26
N ALA A 32 7.18 -9.69 11.03
CA ALA A 32 7.86 -10.71 10.22
C ALA A 32 8.02 -10.26 8.76
N TYR A 33 7.10 -9.43 8.25
CA TYR A 33 7.11 -8.92 6.88
C TYR A 33 7.78 -7.54 6.74
N ALA A 34 8.38 -6.98 7.81
CA ALA A 34 8.95 -5.63 7.78
C ALA A 34 10.10 -5.44 6.78
N GLY A 35 10.89 -6.50 6.53
CA GLY A 35 11.92 -6.49 5.50
C GLY A 35 11.31 -6.40 4.09
N ILE A 36 10.38 -7.31 3.79
CA ILE A 36 9.66 -7.40 2.51
C ILE A 36 8.91 -6.09 2.23
N ARG A 37 8.21 -5.54 3.23
CA ARG A 37 7.50 -4.26 3.12
C ARG A 37 8.44 -3.14 2.67
N ARG A 38 9.60 -3.00 3.30
CA ARG A 38 10.58 -1.97 2.92
C ARG A 38 11.10 -2.13 1.49
N GLU A 39 11.30 -3.36 1.04
CA GLU A 39 11.77 -3.65 -0.32
C GLU A 39 10.71 -3.26 -1.35
N LEU A 40 9.45 -3.66 -1.12
CA LEU A 40 8.33 -3.35 -2.00
C LEU A 40 8.00 -1.85 -2.02
N GLU A 41 8.06 -1.15 -0.89
CA GLU A 41 7.91 0.31 -0.83
C GLU A 41 8.98 1.02 -1.66
N ALA A 42 10.24 0.54 -1.61
CA ALA A 42 11.33 1.11 -2.39
C ALA A 42 11.16 0.85 -3.89
N GLU A 43 10.72 -0.36 -4.28
CA GLU A 43 10.42 -0.71 -5.67
C GLU A 43 9.26 0.13 -6.22
N LEU A 44 8.18 0.25 -5.45
CA LEU A 44 7.04 1.09 -5.80
C LEU A 44 7.46 2.55 -6.04
N ALA A 45 8.25 3.13 -5.13
CA ALA A 45 8.74 4.49 -5.27
C ALA A 45 9.62 4.67 -6.53
N ALA A 46 10.45 3.68 -6.85
CA ALA A 46 11.28 3.69 -8.06
C ALA A 46 10.42 3.66 -9.34
N ILE A 47 9.42 2.78 -9.39
CA ILE A 47 8.51 2.67 -10.54
C ILE A 47 7.69 3.94 -10.71
N GLN A 48 7.14 4.50 -9.63
CA GLN A 48 6.41 5.77 -9.68
C GLN A 48 7.27 6.88 -10.28
N ALA A 49 8.52 7.01 -9.81
CA ALA A 49 9.46 7.98 -10.34
C ALA A 49 9.79 7.75 -11.83
N GLU A 50 9.96 6.49 -12.25
CA GLU A 50 10.25 6.11 -13.65
C GLU A 50 9.15 6.59 -14.60
N ILE A 51 7.88 6.42 -14.22
CA ILE A 51 6.74 6.80 -15.07
C ILE A 51 6.26 8.24 -14.85
N GLY A 52 6.94 9.00 -13.99
CA GLY A 52 6.56 10.37 -13.63
C GLY A 52 5.31 10.47 -12.75
N ASP A 53 4.90 9.38 -12.11
CA ASP A 53 3.84 9.36 -11.10
C ASP A 53 4.35 9.93 -9.78
N LYS A 54 3.45 10.57 -9.03
CA LYS A 54 3.76 11.14 -7.71
C LYS A 54 2.96 10.39 -6.66
N PRO A 55 3.59 9.97 -5.54
CA PRO A 55 2.88 9.36 -4.44
C PRO A 55 1.67 10.18 -4.03
N HIS A 56 0.56 9.49 -3.75
CA HIS A 56 -0.64 10.15 -3.27
C HIS A 56 -0.34 10.85 -1.93
N VAL A 57 -0.48 12.17 -1.92
CA VAL A 57 -0.28 12.95 -0.70
C VAL A 57 -1.48 12.75 0.23
N ARG A 58 -1.20 12.31 1.45
CA ARG A 58 -2.21 12.23 2.52
C ARG A 58 -2.83 13.62 2.69
N ALA A 59 -4.15 13.72 2.66
CA ALA A 59 -4.83 14.99 2.92
C ALA A 59 -4.50 15.46 4.34
N GLY A 60 -3.70 16.52 4.46
CA GLY A 60 -3.38 17.17 5.74
C GLY A 60 -1.95 16.99 6.28
N ALA A 61 -0.99 16.51 5.48
CA ALA A 61 0.45 16.60 5.78
C ALA A 61 1.07 17.89 5.22
#